data_AF-A0A1H8ZGC9-F1
#
_entry.id   AF-A0A1H8ZGC9-F1
#
_cell.length_a   1.000
_cell.length_b   1.000
_cell.length_c   1.000
_cell.angle_alpha   90.00
_cell.angle_beta   90.00
_cell.angle_gamma   90.00
#
_symmetry.space_group_name_H-M   'P 1'
#
loop_
_entity.id
_entity.type
_entity.pdbx_description
1 polymer ?
#
loop_
_entity_poly.entity_id
_entity_poly.type
_entity_poly.pdbx_seq_one_letter_code
_entity_poly.pdbx_strand_id
1 'polypeptide(L)'
;MRLHWILVVAGVYQASSIGPSLGQDEWVVATEHARCLLENVDEYSATELDVLMIVLKACPEADVGKALALLTQNAAVPGIAVDTAVETTLDDVIVYSRGELACLQSLEIDMTGPTSRLPKVPTC
;
A
#
# COMPACT_ATOMS: atom_id res chain seq x y z
N MET A 1 -54.60 -46.93 12.07
CA MET A 1 -55.02 -45.67 11.43
C MET A 1 -54.45 -44.49 12.19
N ARG A 2 -53.44 -43.81 11.63
CA ARG A 2 -53.22 -42.34 11.69
C ARG A 2 -51.81 -42.06 11.16
N LEU A 3 -51.78 -41.43 9.99
CA LEU A 3 -50.60 -40.84 9.38
C LEU A 3 -50.06 -39.74 10.29
N HIS A 4 -48.74 -39.63 10.42
CA HIS A 4 -48.06 -38.36 10.70
C HIS A 4 -46.86 -38.25 9.78
N TRP A 5 -46.97 -37.33 8.83
CA TRP A 5 -45.90 -36.80 8.01
C TRP A 5 -45.15 -35.76 8.85
N ILE A 6 -43.81 -35.83 8.94
CA ILE A 6 -43.00 -34.70 9.37
C ILE A 6 -41.82 -34.54 8.42
N LEU A 7 -42.03 -33.58 7.52
CA LEU A 7 -41.11 -32.63 6.90
C LEU A 7 -39.60 -32.84 7.14
N VAL A 8 -38.91 -33.07 6.01
CA VAL A 8 -37.49 -32.79 5.79
C VAL A 8 -37.24 -31.29 6.02
N VAL A 9 -36.59 -30.94 7.13
CA VAL A 9 -36.02 -29.61 7.28
C VAL A 9 -34.67 -29.64 6.58
N ALA A 10 -34.65 -29.13 5.34
CA ALA A 10 -33.42 -28.79 4.65
C ALA A 10 -32.67 -27.78 5.53
N GLY A 11 -31.60 -28.24 6.16
CA GLY A 11 -30.66 -27.39 6.88
C GLY A 11 -30.04 -26.43 5.89
N VAL A 12 -30.53 -25.18 5.91
CA VAL A 12 -29.90 -24.05 5.26
C VAL A 12 -28.56 -23.88 5.97
N TYR A 13 -27.50 -24.42 5.37
CA TYR A 13 -26.14 -24.03 5.70
C TYR A 13 -26.02 -22.55 5.32
N GLN A 14 -26.29 -21.68 6.29
CA GLN A 14 -25.86 -20.29 6.22
C GLN A 14 -24.33 -20.35 6.19
N ALA A 15 -23.76 -20.42 5.00
CA ALA A 15 -22.42 -19.94 4.76
C ALA A 15 -22.47 -18.46 5.14
N SER A 16 -22.09 -18.13 6.37
CA SER A 16 -21.66 -16.78 6.70
C SER A 16 -20.55 -16.48 5.71
N SER A 17 -20.89 -15.72 4.67
CA SER A 17 -19.92 -15.10 3.80
C SER A 17 -19.12 -14.18 4.71
N ILE A 18 -18.00 -14.69 5.23
CA ILE A 18 -16.90 -13.87 5.69
C ILE A 18 -16.43 -13.17 4.41
N GLY A 19 -17.11 -12.10 4.04
CA GLY A 19 -16.58 -11.14 3.09
C GLY A 19 -15.28 -10.62 3.70
N PRO A 20 -14.24 -10.37 2.89
CA PRO A 20 -13.01 -9.79 3.41
C PRO A 20 -13.38 -8.50 4.15
N SER A 21 -13.14 -8.47 5.45
CA SER A 21 -13.22 -7.25 6.23
C SER A 21 -12.21 -6.27 5.61
N LEU A 22 -12.68 -5.10 5.21
CA LEU A 22 -11.87 -3.93 4.82
C LEU A 22 -11.10 -3.41 6.05
N GLY A 23 -10.21 -4.24 6.59
CA GLY A 23 -9.09 -3.83 7.42
C GLY A 23 -7.84 -4.00 6.59
N GLN A 24 -7.77 -3.27 5.47
CA GLN A 24 -6.55 -3.27 4.66
C GLN A 24 -5.48 -2.60 5.52
N ASP A 25 -4.40 -3.32 5.82
CA ASP A 25 -3.20 -2.67 6.30
C ASP A 25 -2.82 -1.61 5.25
N GLU A 26 -2.63 -0.38 5.69
CA GLU A 26 -2.28 0.76 4.82
C GLU A 26 -0.87 1.22 5.15
N TRP A 27 -0.15 1.66 4.12
CA TRP A 27 1.01 2.54 4.26
C TRP A 27 0.52 3.98 4.47
N VAL A 28 1.08 4.68 5.44
CA VAL A 28 0.84 6.10 5.64
C VAL A 28 2.08 6.85 5.16
N VAL A 29 1.95 7.58 4.06
CA VAL A 29 3.08 8.24 3.40
C VAL A 29 2.81 9.73 3.24
N ALA A 30 3.84 10.53 3.04
CA ALA A 30 3.66 11.92 2.64
C ALA A 30 2.98 12.00 1.26
N THR A 31 2.06 12.94 1.08
CA THR A 31 1.28 13.04 -0.16
C THR A 31 2.14 13.29 -1.39
N GLU A 32 3.23 14.04 -1.27
CA GLU A 32 4.22 14.24 -2.33
C GLU A 32 4.91 12.94 -2.74
N HIS A 33 5.20 12.06 -1.80
CA HIS A 33 5.80 10.75 -2.07
C HIS A 33 4.81 9.81 -2.74
N ALA A 34 3.55 9.79 -2.28
CA ALA A 34 2.48 9.01 -2.93
C ALA A 34 2.29 9.47 -4.38
N ARG A 35 2.26 10.78 -4.62
CA ARG A 35 2.12 11.34 -5.97
C ARG A 35 3.30 10.94 -6.86
N CYS A 36 4.52 11.12 -6.38
CA CYS A 36 5.73 10.74 -7.13
C CYS A 36 5.72 9.25 -7.48
N LEU A 37 5.33 8.38 -6.54
CA LEU A 37 5.19 6.95 -6.78
C LEU A 37 4.22 6.69 -7.94
N LEU A 38 3.00 7.23 -7.88
CA LEU A 38 1.95 7.00 -8.88
C LEU A 38 2.33 7.51 -10.27
N GLU A 39 2.96 8.68 -10.34
CA GLU A 39 3.41 9.30 -11.60
C GLU A 39 4.55 8.51 -12.26
N ASN A 40 5.32 7.73 -11.50
CA ASN A 40 6.51 7.00 -11.97
C ASN A 40 6.39 5.47 -11.83
N VAL A 41 5.18 4.91 -11.67
CA VAL A 41 4.98 3.45 -11.56
C VAL A 41 5.60 2.70 -12.75
N ASP A 42 5.60 3.28 -13.94
CA ASP A 42 6.23 2.67 -15.13
C ASP A 42 7.75 2.51 -14.96
N GLU A 43 8.42 3.45 -14.31
CA GLU A 43 9.87 3.39 -14.04
C GLU A 43 10.20 2.28 -13.05
N TYR A 44 9.40 2.15 -11.98
CA TYR A 44 9.52 1.03 -11.05
C TYR A 44 9.22 -0.30 -11.75
N SER A 45 8.17 -0.36 -12.56
CA SER A 45 7.74 -1.58 -13.27
C SER A 45 8.71 -2.03 -14.37
N ALA A 46 9.59 -1.15 -14.84
CA ALA A 46 10.63 -1.48 -15.81
C ALA A 46 11.76 -2.33 -15.21
N THR A 47 11.85 -2.44 -13.88
CA THR A 47 12.80 -3.34 -13.23
C THR A 47 12.41 -4.82 -13.44
N GLU A 48 13.40 -5.70 -13.59
CA GLU A 48 13.16 -7.14 -13.74
C GLU A 48 12.76 -7.83 -12.42
N LEU A 49 12.67 -7.08 -11.31
CA LEU A 49 12.32 -7.59 -9.98
C LEU A 49 10.82 -7.82 -9.85
N ASP A 50 10.43 -8.97 -9.30
CA ASP A 50 9.01 -9.28 -9.05
C ASP A 50 8.47 -8.55 -7.82
N VAL A 51 9.33 -8.32 -6.83
CA VAL A 51 9.05 -7.58 -5.60
C VAL A 51 10.03 -6.41 -5.51
N LEU A 52 9.49 -5.22 -5.31
CA LEU A 52 10.22 -3.97 -5.27
C LEU A 52 10.13 -3.38 -3.87
N MET A 53 11.30 -3.10 -3.30
CA MET A 53 11.43 -2.23 -2.15
C MET A 53 11.62 -0.82 -2.66
N ILE A 54 10.74 0.10 -2.27
CA ILE A 54 10.73 1.48 -2.77
C ILE A 54 11.06 2.40 -1.59
N VAL A 55 12.14 3.16 -1.74
CA VAL A 55 12.56 4.18 -0.79
C VAL A 55 11.97 5.51 -1.24
N LEU A 56 10.87 5.93 -0.60
CA LEU A 56 10.02 7.02 -1.10
C LEU A 56 10.73 8.37 -1.19
N LYS A 57 11.65 8.63 -0.26
CA LYS A 57 12.49 9.84 -0.24
C LYS A 57 13.47 9.95 -1.42
N ALA A 58 13.71 8.85 -2.14
CA ALA A 58 14.59 8.80 -3.30
C ALA A 58 13.82 8.67 -4.62
N CYS A 59 12.49 8.80 -4.59
CA CYS A 59 11.66 8.72 -5.79
C CYS A 59 12.18 9.67 -6.91
N PRO A 60 12.27 9.22 -8.18
CA PRO A 60 11.77 7.95 -8.72
C PRO A 60 12.77 6.78 -8.78
N GLU A 61 13.85 6.80 -7.99
CA GLU A 61 14.89 5.76 -8.07
C GLU A 61 14.40 4.37 -7.67
N ALA A 62 14.35 3.45 -8.64
CA ALA A 62 13.93 2.06 -8.46
C ALA A 62 15.07 1.12 -7.98
N ASP A 63 16.33 1.52 -8.16
CA ASP A 63 17.49 0.81 -7.61
C ASP A 63 17.69 1.18 -6.13
N VAL A 64 17.38 0.24 -5.23
CA VAL A 64 17.50 0.44 -3.78
C VAL A 64 18.91 0.89 -3.37
N GLY A 65 19.96 0.37 -4.02
CA GLY A 65 21.34 0.73 -3.72
C GLY A 65 21.63 2.20 -4.05
N LYS A 66 21.18 2.67 -5.21
CA LYS A 66 21.28 4.08 -5.60
C LYS A 66 20.40 4.97 -4.73
N ALA A 67 19.18 4.53 -4.41
CA ALA A 67 18.27 5.26 -3.54
C ALA A 67 18.89 5.50 -2.16
N LEU A 68 19.45 4.46 -1.54
CA LEU A 68 20.17 4.59 -0.27
C LEU A 68 21.41 5.48 -0.41
N ALA A 69 22.16 5.37 -1.50
CA ALA A 69 23.31 6.24 -1.75
C ALA A 69 22.89 7.72 -1.83
N LEU A 70 21.78 8.06 -2.48
CA LEU A 70 21.24 9.42 -2.56
C LEU A 70 20.87 9.97 -1.17
N LEU A 71 20.32 9.13 -0.29
CA LEU A 71 20.01 9.53 1.09
C LEU A 71 21.27 9.80 1.91
N THR A 72 22.33 9.02 1.71
CA THR A 72 23.59 9.22 2.44
C THR A 72 24.40 10.43 1.97
N GLN A 73 24.27 10.83 0.70
CA GLN A 73 25.04 11.94 0.12
C GLN A 73 24.76 13.30 0.78
N ASN A 74 23.58 13.49 1.38
CA ASN A 74 23.20 14.74 2.05
C ASN A 74 23.16 14.63 3.59
N ALA A 75 23.50 13.46 4.17
CA ALA A 75 23.47 13.25 5.62
C ALA A 75 24.63 13.94 6.38
N ALA A 76 25.54 14.61 5.68
CA ALA A 76 26.71 15.26 6.27
C ALA A 76 26.45 16.66 6.86
N VAL A 77 25.22 17.19 6.79
CA VAL A 77 24.87 18.48 7.42
C VAL A 77 24.02 18.21 8.66
N PRO A 78 24.51 18.46 9.89
CA PRO A 78 23.72 18.32 11.10
C PRO A 78 22.78 19.53 11.20
N GLY A 79 21.69 19.49 10.44
CA GLY A 79 20.56 20.41 10.55
C GLY A 79 19.34 19.59 10.91
N ILE A 80 19.18 19.25 12.19
CA ILE A 80 17.94 18.65 12.68
C ILE A 80 16.88 19.74 12.66
N ALA A 81 16.17 19.90 11.53
CA ALA A 81 14.86 20.50 11.54
C ALA A 81 13.89 19.41 12.02
N VAL A 82 13.59 19.41 13.31
CA VAL A 82 12.46 18.64 13.83
C VAL A 82 11.22 19.37 13.35
N ASP A 83 10.63 18.92 12.24
CA ASP A 83 9.26 19.30 11.90
C ASP A 83 8.34 18.68 12.97
N THR A 84 8.00 19.48 13.98
CA THR A 84 7.10 19.11 15.07
C THR A 84 5.64 19.14 14.60
N ALA A 85 5.33 18.48 13.49
CA ALA A 85 3.98 18.36 12.97
C ALA A 85 3.62 16.88 12.79
N VAL A 86 2.95 16.36 13.82
CA VAL A 86 2.19 15.10 13.82
C VAL A 86 3.06 13.83 13.80
N GLU A 87 3.17 13.17 14.95
CA GLU A 87 3.61 11.77 15.08
C GLU A 87 2.61 10.80 14.40
N THR A 88 2.42 10.93 13.10
CA THR A 88 2.08 9.79 12.26
C THR A 88 3.42 9.30 11.76
N THR A 89 3.87 8.13 12.23
CA THR A 89 5.08 7.50 11.69
C THR A 89 4.86 7.26 10.21
N LEU A 90 5.40 8.16 9.37
CA LEU A 90 5.31 8.01 7.93
C LEU A 90 6.20 6.84 7.52
N ASP A 91 5.67 5.99 6.66
CA ASP A 91 6.42 4.93 6.02
C ASP A 91 7.35 5.56 4.98
N ASP A 92 8.66 5.47 5.22
CA ASP A 92 9.69 5.94 4.29
C ASP A 92 10.08 4.88 3.24
N VAL A 93 9.79 3.61 3.56
CA VAL A 93 10.08 2.45 2.72
C VAL A 93 8.82 1.60 2.62
N ILE A 94 8.39 1.33 1.39
CA ILE A 94 7.24 0.48 1.11
C ILE A 94 7.65 -0.67 0.20
N VAL A 95 6.83 -1.71 0.18
CA VAL A 95 7.09 -2.89 -0.63
C VAL A 95 5.85 -3.22 -1.41
N TYR A 96 6.03 -3.45 -2.71
CA TYR A 96 4.99 -3.94 -3.60
C TYR A 96 5.58 -4.92 -4.60
N SER A 97 4.78 -5.89 -5.02
CA SER A 97 5.01 -6.62 -6.25
C SER A 97 4.70 -5.75 -7.47
N ARG A 98 5.21 -6.17 -8.63
CA ARG A 98 4.90 -5.50 -9.91
C ARG A 98 3.39 -5.46 -10.21
N GLY A 99 2.68 -6.54 -9.88
CA GLY A 99 1.23 -6.61 -10.05
C GLY A 99 0.48 -5.66 -9.13
N GLU A 100 0.93 -5.53 -7.88
CA GLU A 100 0.35 -4.59 -6.92
C GLU A 100 0.61 -3.13 -7.33
N LEU A 101 1.80 -2.79 -7.83
CA LEU A 101 2.09 -1.46 -8.36
C LEU A 101 1.18 -1.08 -9.53
N ALA A 102 0.99 -2.00 -10.47
CA ALA A 102 0.06 -1.79 -11.58
C ALA A 102 -1.37 -1.58 -11.08
N CYS A 103 -1.78 -2.32 -10.04
CA CYS A 103 -3.07 -2.12 -9.42
C CYS A 103 -3.21 -0.75 -8.77
N LEU A 104 -2.17 -0.28 -8.09
CA LEU A 104 -2.19 0.99 -7.38
C LEU A 104 -2.50 2.18 -8.30
N GLN A 105 -2.06 2.18 -9.56
CA GLN A 105 -2.38 3.22 -10.55
C GLN A 105 -3.88 3.34 -10.85
N SER A 106 -4.63 2.25 -10.69
CA SER A 106 -6.07 2.21 -11.01
C SER A 106 -6.96 2.65 -9.84
N LEU A 107 -6.38 2.82 -8.65
CA LEU A 107 -7.11 3.16 -7.44
C LEU A 107 -7.22 4.68 -7.28
N GLU A 108 -8.36 5.12 -6.76
CA GLU A 108 -8.54 6.49 -6.34
C GLU A 108 -7.88 6.67 -4.95
N ILE A 109 -6.74 7.36 -4.93
CA ILE A 109 -6.02 7.68 -3.70
C ILE A 109 -6.34 9.12 -3.28
N ASP A 110 -6.71 9.32 -2.02
CA ASP A 110 -6.88 10.67 -1.47
C ASP A 110 -5.53 11.39 -1.34
N MET A 111 -5.43 12.54 -2.03
CA MET A 111 -4.23 13.38 -2.13
C MET A 111 -4.50 14.80 -1.61
N THR A 112 -5.57 15.01 -0.85
CA THR A 112 -6.00 16.35 -0.40
C THR A 112 -5.32 16.80 0.91
N GLY A 113 -4.75 15.87 1.67
CA GLY A 113 -4.06 16.12 2.93
C GLY A 113 -2.53 16.24 2.81
N PRO A 114 -1.83 16.38 3.96
CA PRO A 114 -0.37 16.29 4.02
C PRO A 114 0.15 14.84 3.93
N THR A 115 -0.73 13.87 4.17
CA THR A 115 -0.43 12.44 4.13
C THR A 115 -1.46 11.71 3.29
N SER A 116 -1.04 10.68 2.58
CA SER A 116 -1.89 9.79 1.80
C SER A 116 -1.78 8.35 2.32
N ARG A 117 -2.87 7.61 2.15
CA ARG A 117 -2.97 6.20 2.55
C ARG A 117 -2.92 5.34 1.30
N LEU A 118 -1.96 4.41 1.26
CA LEU A 118 -1.83 3.45 0.17
C LEU A 118 -2.13 2.06 0.72
N PRO A 119 -2.98 1.25 0.08
CA PRO A 119 -3.24 -0.11 0.53
C PRO A 119 -1.98 -0.95 0.40
N LYS A 120 -1.57 -1.69 1.45
CA LYS A 120 -0.39 -2.57 1.35
C LYS A 120 -0.58 -3.70 0.33
N VAL A 121 -1.83 -4.06 0.06
CA VAL A 121 -2.21 -5.08 -0.93
C VAL A 121 -3.37 -4.50 -1.78
N PRO A 122 -3.07 -3.72 -2.84
CA PRO A 122 -4.09 -3.19 -3.73
C PRO A 122 -4.77 -4.32 -4.51
N THR A 123 -6.11 -4.24 -4.62
CA THR A 123 -6.90 -5.22 -5.37
C THR A 123 -7.45 -4.62 -6.66
N CYS A 124 -7.00 -5.16 -7.78
CA CYS A 124 -7.73 -5.23 -9.04
C CYS A 124 -8.47 -6.58 -9.13
#